data_AF-A0A353YH98-F1
#
_entry.id   AF-A0A353YH98-F1
#
_cell.length_a   1.000
_cell.length_b   1.000
_cell.length_c   1.000
_cell.angle_alpha   90.00
_cell.angle_beta   90.00
_cell.angle_gamma   90.00
#
_symmetry.space_group_name_H-M   'P 1'
#
loop_
_entity.id
_entity.type
_entity.pdbx_description
1 polymer ?
#
loop_
_entity_poly.entity_id
_entity_poly.type
_entity_poly.pdbx_seq_one_letter_code
_entity_poly.pdbx_strand_id
1 'polypeptide(L)'
;MPVHVLIALGPNPTAIRLTFATNAADIWSALKNETAPPKPKALPEPQAIVVWRQDFMARFRSLSTEEAMMWNEAAKGVRFGVLCEMVATFAGEDGAELRAATYLKDWVDMGMLAGCQTD
;
A
#
# COMPACT_ATOMS: atom_id res chain seq x y z
N MET A 1 29.73 0.69 -21.29
CA MET A 1 29.48 1.12 -19.89
C MET A 1 28.36 0.24 -19.37
N PRO A 2 28.52 -0.51 -18.26
CA PRO A 2 27.46 -1.37 -17.80
C PRO A 2 26.36 -0.48 -17.23
N VAL A 3 25.20 -0.48 -17.89
CA VAL A 3 23.97 0.08 -17.32
C VAL A 3 23.65 -0.82 -16.14
N HIS A 4 23.98 -0.39 -14.92
CA HIS A 4 23.43 -1.01 -13.73
C HIS A 4 21.91 -0.80 -13.81
N VAL A 5 21.20 -1.82 -14.29
CA VAL A 5 19.74 -1.87 -14.21
C VAL A 5 19.42 -1.83 -12.73
N LEU A 6 19.09 -0.65 -12.21
CA LEU A 6 18.50 -0.53 -10.89
C LEU A 6 17.09 -1.10 -11.02
N ILE A 7 16.85 -2.28 -10.43
CA ILE A 7 15.50 -2.79 -10.27
C ILE A 7 14.82 -1.89 -9.23
N ALA A 8 14.15 -0.84 -9.71
CA ALA A 8 13.21 -0.08 -8.91
C ALA A 8 11.82 -0.72 -9.07
N LEU A 9 11.19 -1.05 -7.94
CA LEU A 9 9.80 -1.49 -7.92
C LEU A 9 8.91 -0.25 -7.97
N GLY A 10 8.17 -0.11 -9.07
CA GLY A 10 7.15 0.93 -9.20
C GLY A 10 5.77 0.39 -8.82
N PRO A 11 4.79 1.25 -8.54
CA PRO A 11 3.41 0.82 -8.39
C PRO A 11 2.93 0.22 -9.72
N ASN A 12 2.16 -0.87 -9.64
CA ASN A 12 1.43 -1.38 -10.79
C ASN A 12 0.57 -0.23 -11.38
N PRO A 13 0.48 -0.05 -12.71
CA PRO A 13 -0.31 1.04 -13.29
C PRO A 13 -1.79 1.05 -12.87
N THR A 14 -2.30 -0.09 -12.41
CA THR A 14 -3.68 -0.22 -11.90
C THR A 14 -3.78 0.08 -10.41
N ALA A 15 -2.67 0.13 -9.67
CA ALA A 15 -2.63 0.39 -8.25
C ALA A 15 -2.74 1.88 -7.95
N ILE A 16 -3.82 2.28 -7.30
CA ILE A 16 -4.12 3.67 -6.93
C ILE A 16 -4.43 3.71 -5.44
N ARG A 17 -3.79 4.65 -4.73
CA ARG A 17 -4.14 4.94 -3.33
C ARG A 17 -5.25 5.99 -3.28
N LEU A 18 -6.29 5.69 -2.51
CA LEU A 18 -7.42 6.59 -2.25
C LEU A 18 -7.55 6.83 -0.74
N THR A 19 -8.21 7.92 -0.39
CA THR A 19 -8.49 8.27 1.01
C THR A 19 -9.98 8.52 1.18
N PHE A 20 -10.61 7.84 2.14
CA PHE A 20 -12.03 7.99 2.43
C PHE A 20 -12.27 8.62 3.80
N ALA A 21 -13.17 9.60 3.85
CA ALA A 21 -13.63 10.21 5.10
C ALA A 21 -14.80 9.43 5.75
N THR A 22 -15.23 8.32 5.15
CA THR A 22 -16.35 7.48 5.60
C THR A 22 -15.95 6.02 5.66
N ASN A 23 -16.73 5.18 6.35
CA ASN A 23 -16.51 3.74 6.44
C ASN A 23 -16.92 2.95 5.16
N ALA A 24 -16.81 3.57 3.98
CA ALA A 24 -17.21 2.96 2.72
C ALA A 24 -16.44 1.66 2.42
N ALA A 25 -15.15 1.59 2.78
CA ALA A 25 -14.35 0.39 2.59
C ALA A 25 -14.83 -0.77 3.48
N ASP A 26 -15.20 -0.49 4.73
CA ASP A 26 -15.72 -1.50 5.67
C ASP A 26 -17.07 -2.05 5.19
N ILE A 27 -17.95 -1.16 4.70
CA ILE A 27 -19.24 -1.54 4.10
C ILE A 27 -19.02 -2.44 2.91
N TRP A 28 -18.14 -2.06 1.98
CA TRP A 28 -17.85 -2.86 0.80
C TRP A 28 -17.22 -4.21 1.16
N SER A 29 -16.34 -4.25 2.16
CA SER A 29 -15.76 -5.51 2.67
C SER A 29 -16.83 -6.45 3.22
N ALA A 30 -17.77 -5.93 4.03
CA ALA A 30 -18.87 -6.71 4.56
C ALA A 30 -19.77 -7.27 3.45
N LEU A 31 -20.14 -6.44 2.46
CA LEU A 31 -20.94 -6.86 1.32
C LEU A 31 -20.24 -7.96 0.50
N LYS A 32 -18.93 -7.82 0.26
CA LYS A 32 -18.13 -8.82 -0.46
C LYS A 32 -18.05 -10.16 0.28
N ASN A 33 -18.04 -10.13 1.61
CA ASN A 33 -17.98 -11.31 2.46
C ASN A 33 -19.38 -11.83 2.83
N GLU A 34 -20.44 -11.29 2.24
CA GLU A 34 -21.84 -11.65 2.54
C GLU A 34 -22.22 -11.51 4.03
N THR A 35 -21.62 -10.54 4.71
CA THR A 35 -21.92 -10.21 6.12
C THR A 35 -22.72 -8.91 6.22
N ALA A 36 -23.39 -8.72 7.37
CA ALA A 36 -24.19 -7.53 7.60
C ALA A 36 -23.29 -6.26 7.60
N PRO A 37 -23.53 -5.29 6.70
CA PRO A 37 -22.69 -4.10 6.63
C PRO A 37 -22.91 -3.19 7.85
N PRO A 38 -21.85 -2.53 8.36
CA PRO A 38 -22.00 -1.53 9.40
C PRO A 38 -22.82 -0.34 8.90
N LYS A 39 -23.44 0.41 9.82
CA LYS A 39 -24.14 1.64 9.44
C LYS A 39 -23.16 2.65 8.82
N PRO A 40 -23.56 3.39 7.78
CA PRO A 40 -22.76 4.48 7.23
C PRO A 40 -22.41 5.52 8.29
N LYS A 41 -21.13 5.88 8.38
CA LYS A 41 -20.63 6.91 9.29
C LYS A 41 -19.43 7.65 8.68
N ALA A 42 -19.26 8.91 9.10
CA ALA A 42 -17.99 9.58 8.97
C ALA A 42 -16.96 8.93 9.90
N LEU A 43 -15.71 8.86 9.45
CA LEU A 43 -14.60 8.39 10.26
C LEU A 43 -13.95 9.59 10.98
N PRO A 44 -13.47 9.40 12.22
CA PRO A 44 -12.73 10.45 12.92
C PRO A 44 -11.41 10.79 12.21
N GLU A 45 -10.78 9.80 11.58
CA GLU A 45 -9.60 9.96 10.75
C GLU A 45 -9.85 9.34 9.37
N PRO A 46 -9.39 9.97 8.27
CA PRO A 46 -9.57 9.40 6.94
C PRO A 46 -8.84 8.07 6.78
N GLN A 47 -9.52 7.07 6.21
CA GLN A 47 -8.95 5.75 5.96
C GLN A 47 -8.24 5.73 4.60
N ALA A 48 -6.98 5.31 4.59
CA ALA A 48 -6.26 5.03 3.36
C ALA A 48 -6.62 3.64 2.83
N ILE A 49 -6.89 3.55 1.53
CA ILE A 49 -7.05 2.29 0.82
C ILE A 49 -6.19 2.27 -0.43
N VAL A 50 -5.87 1.08 -0.91
CA VAL A 50 -5.34 0.86 -2.25
C VAL A 50 -6.32 0.03 -3.04
N VAL A 51 -6.55 0.41 -4.29
CA VAL A 51 -7.32 -0.34 -5.29
C VAL A 51 -6.38 -0.73 -6.41
N TRP A 52 -6.46 -1.97 -6.89
CA TRP A 52 -5.62 -2.46 -7.99
C TRP A 52 -6.31 -3.59 -8.75
N ARG A 53 -5.71 -4.07 -9.83
CA ARG A 53 -6.14 -5.29 -10.51
C ARG A 53 -5.15 -6.42 -10.30
N GLN A 54 -5.67 -7.60 -9.99
CA GLN A 54 -4.91 -8.85 -9.93
C GLN A 54 -5.72 -9.92 -10.67
N ASP A 55 -5.12 -10.57 -11.67
CA ASP A 55 -5.78 -11.56 -12.53
C ASP A 55 -7.12 -11.06 -13.11
N PHE A 56 -7.12 -9.83 -13.63
CA PHE A 56 -8.29 -9.11 -14.14
C PHE A 56 -9.38 -8.75 -13.13
N MET A 57 -9.25 -9.19 -11.87
CA MET A 57 -10.18 -8.88 -10.79
C MET A 57 -9.80 -7.59 -10.07
N ALA A 58 -10.79 -6.72 -9.84
CA ALA A 58 -10.61 -5.56 -8.98
C ALA A 58 -10.38 -6.01 -7.54
N ARG A 59 -9.28 -5.56 -6.95
CA ARG A 59 -8.90 -5.77 -5.56
C ARG A 59 -8.88 -4.43 -4.85
N PHE A 60 -9.16 -4.46 -3.56
CA PHE A 60 -8.95 -3.31 -2.69
C PHE A 60 -8.52 -3.81 -1.30
N ARG A 61 -7.79 -2.98 -0.58
CA ARG A 61 -7.38 -3.23 0.81
C ARG A 61 -7.21 -1.91 1.55
N SER A 62 -7.56 -1.90 2.83
CA SER A 62 -7.19 -0.79 3.72
C SER A 62 -5.71 -0.86 4.07
N LEU A 63 -5.09 0.31 4.25
CA LEU A 63 -3.71 0.46 4.69
C LEU A 63 -3.72 1.09 6.09
N SER A 64 -2.80 0.66 6.95
CA SER A 64 -2.50 1.39 8.19
C SER A 64 -1.90 2.76 7.85
N THR A 65 -1.87 3.69 8.82
CA THR A 65 -1.27 5.01 8.60
C THR A 65 0.21 4.93 8.25
N GLU A 66 0.96 4.06 8.94
CA GLU A 66 2.38 3.79 8.67
C GLU A 66 2.56 3.19 7.27
N GLU A 67 1.76 2.19 6.90
CA GLU A 67 1.84 1.55 5.60
C GLU A 67 1.48 2.52 4.47
N ALA A 68 0.44 3.34 4.66
CA ALA A 68 0.02 4.34 3.70
C ALA A 68 1.10 5.41 3.46
N MET A 69 1.83 5.80 4.50
CA MET A 69 2.99 6.68 4.39
C MET A 69 4.08 6.01 3.55
N MET A 70 4.47 4.79 3.91
CA MET A 70 5.52 4.06 3.20
C MET A 70 5.16 3.82 1.73
N TRP A 71 3.89 3.49 1.43
CA TRP A 71 3.41 3.31 0.05
C TRP A 71 3.62 4.57 -0.80
N ASN A 72 3.32 5.76 -0.27
CA ASN A 72 3.48 7.00 -1.03
C ASN A 72 4.94 7.25 -1.43
N GLU A 73 5.88 6.88 -0.57
CA GLU A 73 7.31 7.08 -0.82
C GLU A 73 7.88 5.98 -1.72
N ALA A 74 7.46 4.73 -1.52
CA ALA A 74 7.77 3.65 -2.43
C ALA A 74 7.27 3.95 -3.85
N ALA A 75 6.06 4.51 -3.98
CA ALA A 75 5.49 4.89 -5.27
C ALA A 75 6.27 6.00 -6.00
N LYS A 76 7.10 6.77 -5.29
CA LYS A 76 8.04 7.76 -5.85
C LYS A 76 9.41 7.18 -6.20
N GLY A 77 9.62 5.87 -6.01
CA GLY A 77 10.89 5.20 -6.26
C GLY A 77 11.91 5.34 -5.12
N VAL A 78 11.48 5.68 -3.90
CA VAL A 78 12.39 5.74 -2.74
C VAL A 78 12.97 4.35 -2.45
N ARG A 79 14.27 4.29 -2.17
CA ARG A 79 15.01 3.04 -1.94
C ARG A 79 14.61 2.39 -0.62
N PHE A 80 14.61 1.06 -0.59
CA PHE A 80 14.19 0.27 0.58
C PHE A 80 14.87 0.68 1.89
N GLY A 81 16.19 0.89 1.90
CA GLY A 81 16.90 1.33 3.10
C GLY A 81 16.36 2.64 3.69
N VAL A 82 16.04 3.61 2.83
CA VAL A 82 15.44 4.89 3.24
C VAL A 82 14.02 4.67 3.74
N LEU A 83 13.24 3.77 3.10
CA LEU A 83 11.90 3.43 3.58
C LEU A 83 11.93 2.84 5.00
N CYS A 84 12.91 2.00 5.33
CA CYS A 84 13.09 1.48 6.68
C CYS A 84 13.34 2.60 7.71
N GLU A 85 14.20 3.57 7.37
CA GLU A 85 14.46 4.74 8.23
C GLU A 85 13.19 5.58 8.44
N MET A 86 12.37 5.74 7.40
CA MET A 86 11.10 6.45 7.50
C MET A 86 10.07 5.73 8.38
N VAL A 87 9.97 4.40 8.24
CA VAL A 87 9.13 3.54 9.10
C VAL A 87 9.58 3.62 10.55
N ALA A 88 10.89 3.57 10.80
CA ALA A 88 11.48 3.74 12.13
C ALA A 88 11.13 5.11 12.73
N THR A 89 11.26 6.18 11.94
CA THR A 89 10.91 7.54 12.35
C THR A 89 9.42 7.70 12.66
N PHE A 90 8.55 6.99 11.94
CA PHE A 90 7.10 7.17 12.04
C PHE A 90 6.49 6.44 13.25
N ALA A 91 6.88 5.18 13.51
CA ALA A 91 6.27 4.37 14.56
C ALA A 91 7.27 3.73 15.55
N GLY A 92 8.54 4.14 15.51
CA GLY A 92 9.59 3.64 16.38
C GLY A 92 10.52 2.64 15.69
N GLU A 93 11.77 2.61 16.16
CA GLU A 93 12.87 1.84 15.58
C GLU A 93 12.69 0.33 15.74
N ASP A 94 12.08 -0.11 16.84
CA ASP A 94 11.96 -1.53 17.18
C ASP A 94 11.27 -2.33 16.06
N GLY A 95 12.05 -3.11 15.31
CA GLY A 95 11.56 -3.95 14.22
C GLY A 95 11.09 -3.20 12.98
N ALA A 96 11.49 -1.94 12.78
CA ALA A 96 11.10 -1.12 11.65
C ALA A 96 11.46 -1.76 10.30
N GLU A 97 12.62 -2.38 10.19
CA GLU A 97 13.07 -3.06 8.97
C GLU A 97 12.18 -4.26 8.64
N LEU A 98 11.78 -5.02 9.67
CA LEU A 98 10.89 -6.17 9.50
C LEU A 98 9.49 -5.72 9.08
N ARG A 99 8.95 -4.63 9.67
CA ARG A 99 7.67 -4.05 9.24
C ARG A 99 7.74 -3.58 7.79
N ALA A 100 8.77 -2.80 7.44
CA ALA A 100 8.98 -2.32 6.07
C ALA A 100 9.13 -3.48 5.07
N ALA A 101 9.92 -4.51 5.40
CA ALA A 101 10.09 -5.69 4.56
C ALA A 101 8.77 -6.45 4.38
N THR A 102 7.95 -6.54 5.43
CA THR A 102 6.63 -7.19 5.38
C THR A 102 5.70 -6.46 4.43
N TYR A 103 5.59 -5.13 4.54
CA TYR A 103 4.77 -4.33 3.62
C TYR A 103 5.24 -4.50 2.17
N LEU A 104 6.55 -4.39 1.93
CA LEU A 104 7.10 -4.52 0.58
C LEU A 104 6.83 -5.90 -0.02
N LYS A 105 7.06 -6.96 0.76
CA LYS A 105 6.77 -8.34 0.36
C LYS A 105 5.30 -8.51 0.02
N ASP A 106 4.40 -8.04 0.88
CA ASP A 106 2.96 -8.16 0.66
C ASP A 106 2.52 -7.43 -0.61
N TRP A 107 3.07 -6.25 -0.90
CA TRP A 107 2.76 -5.52 -2.13
C TRP A 107 3.23 -6.25 -3.39
N VAL A 108 4.40 -6.91 -3.33
CA VAL A 108 4.90 -7.76 -4.42
C VAL A 108 4.01 -8.97 -4.61
N ASP A 109 3.71 -9.70 -3.53
CA ASP A 109 2.88 -10.92 -3.56
C ASP A 109 1.46 -10.63 -4.07
N MET A 110 0.91 -9.45 -3.76
CA MET A 110 -0.41 -9.01 -4.22
C MET A 110 -0.41 -8.42 -5.65
N GLY A 111 0.75 -8.30 -6.30
CA GLY A 111 0.88 -7.67 -7.63
C GLY A 111 0.60 -6.17 -7.62
N MET A 112 0.68 -5.53 -6.45
CA MET A 112 0.50 -4.08 -6.28
C MET A 112 1.72 -3.30 -6.79
N LEU A 113 2.89 -3.91 -6.78
CA LEU A 113 4.10 -3.39 -7.42
C LEU A 113 4.35 -4.10 -8.75
N ALA A 114 4.84 -3.35 -9.74
CA ALA A 114 5.30 -3.87 -11.02
C ALA A 114 6.81 -3.67 -11.16
N GLY A 115 7.47 -4.63 -11.81
CA GLY A 115 8.88 -4.55 -12.15
C GLY A 115 9.11 -3.62 -13.34
N CYS A 116 10.24 -2.89 -13.27
CA CYS A 116 10.83 -1.95 -14.23
C CYS A 116 10.09 -0.61 -14.47
N GLN A 117 10.51 0.41 -13.73
CA GLN A 117 10.63 1.75 -14.31
C GLN A 117 11.98 1.81 -15.05
N THR A 118 11.94 2.12 -16.34
CA THR A 118 13.12 2.53 -17.11
C THR A 118 13.07 4.05 -17.22
N ASP A 119 14.16 4.71 -16.82
CA ASP A 119 14.38 6.14 -17.13
C ASP A 119 14.37 6.39 -18.65
#